data_AF-F9WVW1-F1
#
_entry.id   AF-F9WVW1-F1
#
_cell.length_a   1.000
_cell.length_b   1.000
_cell.length_c   1.000
_cell.angle_alpha   90.00
_cell.angle_beta   90.00
_cell.angle_gamma   90.00
#
_symmetry.space_group_name_H-M   'P 1'
#
loop_
_entity.id
_entity.type
_entity.pdbx_description
1 polymer ?
#
loop_
_entity_poly.entity_id
_entity_poly.type
_entity_poly.pdbx_seq_one_letter_code
_entity_poly.pdbx_strand_id
1 'polypeptide(L)'
;MLVTALLVFVLPTSLRCVGASGVKCHQYSTKNLSDDDKCVAKDILWGWLNVTNKCNVRALEVLKNVTELRKRGKEVETEADKVIAEYKDLLGAVGIRAEGYVTFNIKKAFEKAQNAIAQVKKSYTNASTAEQAANNSKEGVFNSFDAIIRASRVVSGYSCSTAVNYTGTKEVLEMNKTESCNDTAKYNVSARLSSYAEQLDEAKNLTEWKEGLVNLFDQQRRYIKTDSYKGSRWAINKKTYKKWCRLFEI
;
A
#
# COMPACT_ATOMS: atom_id res chain seq x y z
N MET A 1 -7.23 62.90 -21.70
CA MET A 1 -8.59 62.86 -21.11
C MET A 1 -9.05 61.41 -21.10
N LEU A 2 -9.84 61.05 -20.07
CA LEU A 2 -10.41 59.73 -19.70
C LEU A 2 -9.45 58.81 -18.90
N VAL A 3 -9.45 58.75 -17.56
CA VAL A 3 -10.50 58.60 -16.51
C VAL A 3 -10.96 57.14 -16.33
N THR A 4 -10.60 56.57 -15.16
CA THR A 4 -11.23 55.48 -14.35
C THR A 4 -11.44 54.09 -14.98
N ALA A 5 -10.91 52.98 -14.45
CA ALA A 5 -11.04 52.33 -13.14
C ALA A 5 -12.18 51.29 -13.04
N LEU A 6 -11.78 50.10 -12.55
CA LEU A 6 -12.49 49.11 -11.71
C LEU A 6 -13.47 48.07 -12.31
N LEU A 7 -12.98 46.82 -12.23
CA LEU A 7 -13.63 45.55 -11.86
C LEU A 7 -15.09 45.60 -11.39
N VAL A 8 -15.92 44.64 -11.87
CA VAL A 8 -16.49 43.50 -11.09
C VAL A 8 -17.39 42.63 -11.99
N PHE A 9 -17.15 41.31 -11.92
CA PHE A 9 -18.00 40.11 -12.19
C PHE A 9 -19.23 40.19 -13.10
N VAL A 10 -19.30 39.30 -14.12
CA VAL A 10 -20.22 38.12 -14.18
C VAL A 10 -19.65 37.09 -15.19
N LEU A 11 -19.33 35.88 -14.73
CA LEU A 11 -19.35 34.63 -15.54
C LEU A 11 -20.69 33.91 -15.21
N PRO A 12 -21.16 32.87 -15.93
CA PRO A 12 -20.78 32.29 -17.25
C PRO A 12 -22.01 31.89 -18.10
N THR A 13 -21.83 31.41 -19.34
CA THR A 13 -22.57 30.23 -19.91
C THR A 13 -22.23 30.05 -21.39
N SER A 14 -21.17 29.29 -21.68
CA SER A 14 -21.11 28.42 -22.88
C SER A 14 -19.75 27.71 -22.95
N LEU A 15 -19.39 26.94 -21.93
CA LEU A 15 -18.36 25.92 -22.09
C LEU A 15 -19.08 24.60 -22.27
N ARG A 16 -19.13 24.21 -23.54
CA ARG A 16 -19.52 22.90 -24.04
C ARG A 16 -18.99 21.84 -23.08
N CYS A 17 -19.89 21.01 -22.58
CA CYS A 17 -19.56 19.78 -21.87
C CYS A 17 -18.52 19.03 -22.72
N VAL A 18 -17.27 19.02 -22.26
CA VAL A 18 -16.37 17.92 -22.54
C VAL A 18 -17.10 16.72 -21.96
N GLY A 19 -17.70 15.92 -22.85
CA GLY A 19 -18.38 14.71 -22.45
C GLY A 19 -17.42 13.91 -21.60
N ALA A 20 -17.77 13.73 -20.32
CA ALA A 20 -17.20 12.68 -19.52
C ALA A 20 -17.26 11.43 -20.39
N SER A 21 -16.11 10.83 -20.69
CA SER A 21 -16.04 9.52 -21.34
C SER A 21 -16.88 8.58 -20.47
N GLY A 22 -18.15 8.43 -20.83
CA GLY A 22 -19.11 7.67 -20.06
C GLY A 22 -18.56 6.26 -19.98
N VAL A 23 -18.14 5.85 -18.79
CA VAL A 23 -17.71 4.48 -18.52
C VAL A 23 -18.84 3.58 -19.02
N LYS A 24 -18.60 2.84 -20.10
CA LYS A 24 -19.60 1.93 -20.67
C LYS A 24 -19.81 0.81 -19.67
N CYS A 25 -20.86 0.94 -18.87
CA CYS A 25 -21.28 -0.04 -17.90
C CYS A 25 -22.33 -0.95 -18.53
N HIS A 26 -22.13 -2.25 -18.43
CA HIS A 26 -23.09 -3.26 -18.88
C HIS A 26 -23.80 -3.85 -17.67
N GLN A 27 -25.12 -3.78 -17.66
CA GLN A 27 -25.92 -4.53 -16.69
C GLN A 27 -25.95 -6.00 -17.11
N TYR A 28 -25.79 -6.92 -16.17
CA TYR A 28 -25.89 -8.34 -16.43
C TYR A 28 -26.74 -9.03 -15.36
N SER A 29 -27.46 -10.08 -15.76
CA SER A 29 -28.37 -10.82 -14.89
C SER A 29 -27.61 -11.54 -13.78
N THR A 30 -27.57 -10.97 -12.58
CA THR A 30 -27.16 -11.65 -11.36
C THR A 30 -28.38 -12.15 -10.60
N LYS A 31 -28.18 -13.11 -9.67
CA LYS A 31 -29.23 -13.42 -8.69
C LYS A 31 -29.59 -12.13 -7.96
N ASN A 32 -30.86 -11.77 -7.93
CA ASN A 32 -31.34 -10.66 -7.09
C ASN A 32 -30.91 -10.93 -5.63
N LEU A 33 -29.98 -10.10 -5.15
CA LEU A 33 -29.62 -10.01 -3.74
C LEU A 33 -30.65 -9.11 -3.05
N SER A 34 -30.99 -9.42 -1.81
CA SER A 34 -31.74 -8.47 -0.98
C SER A 34 -30.92 -7.20 -0.76
N ASP A 35 -31.57 -6.10 -0.43
CA ASP A 35 -30.84 -4.87 -0.14
C ASP A 35 -29.97 -5.01 1.11
N ASP A 36 -30.41 -5.79 2.10
CA ASP A 36 -29.58 -6.16 3.25
C ASP A 36 -28.32 -6.95 2.84
N ASP A 37 -28.44 -7.93 1.95
CA ASP A 37 -27.29 -8.67 1.40
C ASP A 37 -26.30 -7.72 0.71
N LYS A 38 -26.80 -6.77 -0.09
CA LYS A 38 -25.97 -5.77 -0.78
C LYS A 38 -25.31 -4.81 0.22
N CYS A 39 -26.02 -4.40 1.26
CA CYS A 39 -25.51 -3.52 2.30
C CYS A 39 -24.39 -4.18 3.10
N VAL A 40 -24.56 -5.43 3.53
CA VAL A 40 -23.53 -6.22 4.22
C VAL A 40 -22.32 -6.44 3.31
N ALA A 41 -22.56 -6.80 2.05
CA ALA A 41 -21.50 -6.97 1.07
C ALA A 41 -20.66 -5.71 0.88
N LYS A 42 -21.33 -4.57 0.72
CA LYS A 42 -20.70 -3.26 0.56
C LYS A 42 -19.82 -2.94 1.77
N ASP A 43 -20.32 -3.13 2.99
CA ASP A 43 -19.54 -2.90 4.22
C ASP A 43 -18.28 -3.76 4.30
N ILE A 44 -18.38 -5.06 4.01
CA ILE A 44 -17.23 -5.98 3.98
C ILE A 44 -16.20 -5.54 2.92
N LEU A 45 -16.67 -5.23 1.71
CA LEU A 45 -15.80 -4.86 0.60
C LEU A 45 -15.10 -3.52 0.83
N TRP A 46 -15.76 -2.58 1.52
CA TRP A 46 -15.13 -1.34 1.99
C TRP A 46 -14.02 -1.59 3.00
N GLY A 47 -14.26 -2.46 3.99
CA GLY A 47 -13.22 -2.85 4.94
C GLY A 47 -12.00 -3.47 4.24
N TRP A 48 -12.24 -4.37 3.28
CA TRP A 48 -11.17 -4.96 2.46
C TRP A 48 -10.43 -3.95 1.59
N LEU A 49 -11.15 -3.00 1.01
CA LEU A 49 -10.54 -1.93 0.22
C LEU A 49 -9.58 -1.11 1.08
N ASN A 50 -9.97 -0.77 2.31
CA ASN A 50 -9.13 0.00 3.24
C ASN A 50 -7.89 -0.78 3.67
N VAL A 51 -8.04 -2.06 4.06
CA VAL A 51 -6.91 -2.95 4.35
C VAL A 51 -5.94 -3.04 3.16
N THR A 52 -6.48 -3.26 1.97
CA THR A 52 -5.69 -3.39 0.73
C THR A 52 -4.92 -2.11 0.44
N ASN A 53 -5.58 -0.95 0.60
CA ASN A 53 -4.95 0.33 0.38
C ASN A 53 -3.84 0.61 1.41
N LYS A 54 -4.05 0.26 2.68
CA LYS A 54 -3.03 0.42 3.71
C LYS A 54 -1.77 -0.38 3.38
N CYS A 55 -1.93 -1.64 2.98
CA CYS A 55 -0.82 -2.47 2.49
C CYS A 55 -0.12 -1.86 1.27
N ASN A 56 -0.89 -1.30 0.32
CA ASN A 56 -0.34 -0.65 -0.87
C ASN A 56 0.53 0.56 -0.52
N VAL A 57 0.02 1.47 0.32
CA VAL A 57 0.72 2.68 0.75
C VAL A 57 2.04 2.31 1.42
N ARG A 58 2.00 1.35 2.36
CA ARG A 58 3.20 0.87 3.05
C ARG A 58 4.22 0.25 2.10
N ALA A 59 3.79 -0.57 1.15
CA ALA A 59 4.69 -1.15 0.16
C ALA A 59 5.38 -0.07 -0.71
N LEU A 60 4.64 0.95 -1.13
CA LEU A 60 5.18 2.08 -1.88
C LEU A 60 6.19 2.90 -1.05
N GLU A 61 5.91 3.10 0.23
CA GLU A 61 6.82 3.79 1.15
C GLU A 61 8.13 3.01 1.36
N VAL A 62 8.05 1.69 1.51
CA VAL A 62 9.25 0.84 1.59
C VAL A 62 10.11 0.99 0.33
N LEU A 63 9.51 0.94 -0.86
CA LEU A 63 10.25 1.11 -2.12
C LEU A 63 10.91 2.50 -2.23
N LYS A 64 10.22 3.54 -1.77
CA LYS A 64 10.77 4.90 -1.69
C LYS A 64 11.98 4.95 -0.74
N ASN A 65 11.84 4.38 0.45
CA ASN A 65 12.90 4.34 1.46
C ASN A 65 14.12 3.53 1.00
N VAL A 66 13.91 2.42 0.30
CA VAL A 66 14.99 1.65 -0.33
C VAL A 66 15.74 2.48 -1.36
N THR A 67 15.01 3.21 -2.21
CA THR A 67 15.61 4.07 -3.24
C THR A 67 16.47 5.17 -2.61
N GLU A 68 15.95 5.83 -1.56
CA GLU A 68 16.68 6.87 -0.83
C GLU A 68 17.90 6.31 -0.08
N LEU A 69 17.77 5.14 0.54
CA LEU A 69 18.88 4.45 1.21
C LEU A 69 20.00 4.13 0.21
N ARG A 70 19.68 3.62 -0.98
CA ARG A 70 20.67 3.34 -2.02
C ARG A 70 21.40 4.60 -2.48
N LYS A 71 20.67 5.71 -2.64
CA LYS A 71 21.26 7.01 -2.99
C LYS A 71 22.27 7.45 -1.92
N ARG A 72 21.87 7.48 -0.65
CA ARG A 72 22.74 7.89 0.47
C ARG A 72 23.92 6.94 0.67
N GLY A 73 23.70 5.63 0.49
CA GLY A 73 24.78 4.64 0.54
C GLY A 73 25.87 4.95 -0.49
N LYS A 74 25.49 5.32 -1.71
CA LYS A 74 26.44 5.65 -2.76
C LYS A 74 27.24 6.92 -2.46
N GLU A 75 26.60 7.91 -1.83
CA GLU A 75 27.28 9.12 -1.34
C GLU A 75 28.32 8.76 -0.27
N VAL A 76 27.98 7.87 0.68
CA VAL A 76 28.91 7.39 1.71
C VAL A 76 30.06 6.59 1.11
N GLU A 77 29.81 5.69 0.15
CA GLU A 77 30.85 4.93 -0.54
C GLU A 77 31.83 5.86 -1.25
N THR A 78 31.32 6.86 -1.98
CA THR A 78 32.15 7.83 -2.71
C THR A 78 33.05 8.62 -1.77
N GLU A 79 32.50 9.14 -0.67
CA GLU A 79 33.27 9.94 0.29
C GLU A 79 34.27 9.06 1.06
N ALA A 80 33.88 7.85 1.45
CA ALA A 80 34.77 6.92 2.13
C ALA A 80 35.95 6.48 1.25
N ASP A 81 35.71 6.21 -0.04
CA ASP A 81 36.77 5.87 -1.00
C ASP A 81 37.76 7.02 -1.20
N LYS A 82 37.26 8.27 -1.27
CA LYS A 82 38.10 9.47 -1.33
C LYS A 82 38.97 9.60 -0.08
N VAL A 83 38.37 9.48 1.10
CA VAL A 83 39.08 9.53 2.39
C VAL A 83 40.13 8.43 2.50
N ILE A 84 39.82 7.22 2.03
CA ILE A 84 40.76 6.08 1.97
C ILE A 84 41.96 6.41 1.08
N ALA A 85 41.74 7.04 -0.07
CA ALA A 85 42.82 7.46 -0.98
C ALA A 85 43.70 8.53 -0.33
N GLU A 86 43.11 9.59 0.23
CA GLU A 86 43.84 10.68 0.91
C GLU A 86 44.68 10.16 2.08
N TYR A 87 44.14 9.24 2.90
CA TYR A 87 44.92 8.66 4.00
C TYR A 87 46.03 7.71 3.55
N LYS A 88 45.87 7.01 2.42
CA LYS A 88 46.96 6.22 1.82
C LYS A 88 48.09 7.12 1.36
N ASP A 89 47.78 8.21 0.68
CA ASP A 89 48.76 9.19 0.21
C ASP A 89 49.49 9.85 1.37
N LEU A 90 48.74 10.27 2.41
CA LEU A 90 49.32 10.85 3.61
C LEU A 90 50.24 9.87 4.33
N LEU A 91 49.84 8.60 4.50
CA LEU A 91 50.65 7.57 5.13
C LEU A 91 51.97 7.35 4.37
N GLY A 92 51.92 7.37 3.03
CA GLY A 92 53.11 7.30 2.18
C GLY A 92 54.03 8.51 2.34
N ALA A 93 53.46 9.72 2.42
CA ALA A 93 54.20 10.97 2.56
C ALA A 93 54.89 11.10 3.93
N VAL A 94 54.22 10.72 5.02
CA VAL A 94 54.80 10.80 6.36
C VAL A 94 55.86 9.73 6.63
N GLY A 95 55.76 8.58 5.96
CA GLY A 95 56.75 7.51 6.00
C GLY A 95 57.18 7.11 7.42
N ILE A 96 58.47 6.78 7.59
CA ILE A 96 59.08 6.41 8.91
C ILE A 96 59.33 7.63 9.81
N ARG A 97 59.09 8.86 9.31
CA ARG A 97 59.46 10.11 9.99
C ARG A 97 58.36 10.64 10.92
N ALA A 98 57.13 10.13 10.80
CA ALA A 98 56.04 10.50 11.68
C ALA A 98 56.18 9.85 13.06
N GLU A 99 55.82 10.61 14.10
CA GLU A 99 55.63 10.06 15.44
C GLU A 99 54.58 8.95 15.41
N GLY A 100 54.77 7.91 16.24
CA GLY A 100 53.94 6.71 16.23
C GLY A 100 52.43 6.98 16.39
N TYR A 101 52.06 8.04 17.12
CA TYR A 101 50.66 8.42 17.32
C TYR A 101 50.00 8.97 16.03
N VAL A 102 50.76 9.66 15.17
CA VAL A 102 50.25 10.21 13.90
C VAL A 102 49.91 9.06 12.96
N THR A 103 50.83 8.11 12.80
CA THR A 103 50.64 6.89 12.01
C THR A 103 49.48 6.06 12.53
N PHE A 104 49.32 5.94 13.86
CA PHE A 104 48.18 5.24 14.48
C PHE A 104 46.84 5.91 14.14
N ASN A 105 46.76 7.24 14.24
CA ASN A 105 45.53 7.97 13.95
C ASN A 105 45.10 7.85 12.48
N ILE A 106 46.06 7.89 11.55
CA ILE A 106 45.78 7.70 10.11
C ILE A 106 45.22 6.30 9.86
N LYS A 107 45.85 5.24 10.41
CA LYS A 107 45.36 3.87 10.29
C LYS A 107 43.96 3.70 10.87
N LYS A 108 43.69 4.30 12.04
CA LYS A 108 42.36 4.26 12.66
C LYS A 108 41.30 4.95 11.80
N ALA A 109 41.62 6.07 11.16
CA ALA A 109 40.69 6.77 10.28
C ALA A 109 40.41 5.96 9.00
N PHE A 110 41.45 5.34 8.44
CA PHE A 110 41.34 4.40 7.33
C PHE A 110 40.41 3.22 7.64
N GLU A 111 40.59 2.58 8.80
CA GLU A 111 39.73 1.48 9.26
C GLU A 111 38.27 1.91 9.43
N LYS A 112 38.04 3.13 9.95
CA LYS A 112 36.67 3.68 10.07
C LYS A 112 36.00 3.85 8.71
N ALA A 113 36.71 4.34 7.71
CA ALA A 113 36.18 4.50 6.35
C ALA A 113 35.85 3.13 5.72
N GLN A 114 36.71 2.13 5.89
CA GLN A 114 36.43 0.76 5.45
C GLN A 114 35.21 0.15 6.14
N ASN A 115 35.06 0.38 7.46
CA ASN A 115 33.91 -0.07 8.22
C ASN A 115 32.61 0.60 7.74
N ALA A 116 32.65 1.89 7.39
CA ALA A 116 31.49 2.58 6.81
C ALA A 116 31.04 1.94 5.50
N ILE A 117 31.97 1.63 4.60
CA ILE A 117 31.68 0.91 3.34
C ILE A 117 31.06 -0.47 3.63
N ALA A 118 31.62 -1.22 4.59
CA ALA A 118 31.08 -2.52 4.97
C ALA A 118 29.63 -2.42 5.50
N GLN A 119 29.33 -1.39 6.30
CA GLN A 119 27.97 -1.12 6.79
C GLN A 119 27.01 -0.74 5.67
N VAL A 120 27.44 0.06 4.69
CA VAL A 120 26.64 0.39 3.50
C VAL A 120 26.31 -0.88 2.71
N LYS A 121 27.31 -1.73 2.45
CA LYS A 121 27.11 -3.00 1.74
C LYS A 121 26.09 -3.91 2.44
N LYS A 122 26.17 -4.01 3.77
CA LYS A 122 25.16 -4.73 4.57
C LYS A 122 23.77 -4.10 4.43
N SER A 123 23.71 -2.77 4.43
CA SER A 123 22.46 -2.03 4.27
C SER A 123 21.83 -2.26 2.90
N TYR A 124 22.62 -2.37 1.82
CA TYR A 124 22.13 -2.73 0.50
C TYR A 124 21.51 -4.12 0.45
N THR A 125 22.14 -5.12 1.09
CA THR A 125 21.56 -6.47 1.19
C THR A 125 20.19 -6.42 1.86
N ASN A 126 20.07 -5.74 2.99
CA ASN A 126 18.79 -5.58 3.70
C ASN A 126 17.76 -4.83 2.86
N ALA A 127 18.18 -3.78 2.14
CA ALA A 127 17.32 -2.99 1.28
C ALA A 127 16.78 -3.82 0.09
N SER A 128 17.59 -4.69 -0.50
CA SER A 128 17.15 -5.60 -1.56
C SER A 128 16.12 -6.62 -1.07
N THR A 129 16.30 -7.17 0.14
CA THR A 129 15.27 -8.03 0.76
C THR A 129 13.97 -7.27 0.99
N ALA A 130 14.04 -6.03 1.50
CA ALA A 130 12.87 -5.19 1.73
C ALA A 130 12.14 -4.82 0.43
N GLU A 131 12.88 -4.52 -0.63
CA GLU A 131 12.33 -4.23 -1.97
C GLU A 131 11.60 -5.45 -2.55
N GLN A 132 12.20 -6.64 -2.45
CA GLN A 132 11.56 -7.86 -2.93
C GLN A 132 10.25 -8.12 -2.18
N ALA A 133 10.26 -8.00 -0.85
CA ALA A 133 9.06 -8.14 -0.03
C ALA A 133 7.97 -7.11 -0.40
N ALA A 134 8.35 -5.85 -0.63
CA ALA A 134 7.42 -4.80 -1.04
C ALA A 134 6.83 -5.05 -2.44
N ASN A 135 7.64 -5.54 -3.39
CA ASN A 135 7.15 -5.90 -4.73
C ASN A 135 6.17 -7.08 -4.69
N ASN A 136 6.47 -8.12 -3.90
CA ASN A 136 5.54 -9.23 -3.68
C ASN A 136 4.22 -8.72 -3.06
N SER A 137 4.31 -7.79 -2.10
CA SER A 137 3.13 -7.16 -1.50
C SER A 137 2.30 -6.39 -2.53
N LYS A 138 2.92 -5.69 -3.49
CA LYS A 138 2.22 -4.98 -4.58
C LYS A 138 1.46 -5.91 -5.51
N GLU A 139 2.05 -7.05 -5.88
CA GLU A 139 1.32 -8.08 -6.65
C GLU A 139 0.10 -8.56 -5.87
N GLY A 140 0.26 -8.76 -4.56
CA GLY A 140 -0.86 -9.10 -3.70
C GLY A 140 -1.93 -8.02 -3.70
N VAL A 141 -1.56 -6.77 -3.43
CA VAL A 141 -2.47 -5.62 -3.46
C VAL A 141 -3.27 -5.56 -4.77
N PHE A 142 -2.61 -5.76 -5.92
CA PHE A 142 -3.27 -5.78 -7.23
C PHE A 142 -4.34 -6.87 -7.31
N ASN A 143 -3.99 -8.10 -6.90
CA ASN A 143 -4.93 -9.23 -6.87
C ASN A 143 -6.13 -8.97 -5.94
N SER A 144 -5.89 -8.28 -4.82
CA SER A 144 -6.96 -7.90 -3.89
C SER A 144 -7.90 -6.86 -4.50
N PHE A 145 -7.37 -5.81 -5.15
CA PHE A 145 -8.20 -4.84 -5.87
C PHE A 145 -9.05 -5.50 -6.98
N ASP A 146 -8.45 -6.34 -7.83
CA ASP A 146 -9.19 -7.04 -8.90
C ASP A 146 -10.34 -7.87 -8.33
N ALA A 147 -10.10 -8.56 -7.22
CA ALA A 147 -11.10 -9.41 -6.62
C ALA A 147 -12.21 -8.61 -5.91
N ILE A 148 -11.90 -7.47 -5.29
CA ILE A 148 -12.92 -6.53 -4.77
C ILE A 148 -13.78 -5.98 -5.92
N ILE A 149 -13.16 -5.61 -7.05
CA ILE A 149 -13.88 -5.17 -8.26
C ILE A 149 -14.83 -6.27 -8.73
N ARG A 150 -14.36 -7.51 -8.88
CA ARG A 150 -15.21 -8.64 -9.30
C ARG A 150 -16.37 -8.88 -8.35
N ALA A 151 -16.13 -8.86 -7.04
CA ALA A 151 -17.20 -9.02 -6.05
C ALA A 151 -18.21 -7.89 -6.12
N SER A 152 -17.75 -6.64 -6.27
CA SER A 152 -18.62 -5.47 -6.40
C SER A 152 -19.49 -5.52 -7.65
N ARG A 153 -18.94 -6.00 -8.78
CA ARG A 153 -19.74 -6.22 -10.00
C ARG A 153 -20.86 -7.24 -9.77
N VAL A 154 -20.57 -8.33 -9.07
CA VAL A 154 -21.58 -9.35 -8.73
C VAL A 154 -22.68 -8.77 -7.82
N VAL A 155 -22.30 -7.93 -6.85
CA VAL A 155 -23.24 -7.30 -5.90
C VAL A 155 -24.13 -6.27 -6.59
N SER A 156 -23.54 -5.39 -7.41
CA SER A 156 -24.25 -4.34 -8.12
C SER A 156 -25.06 -4.85 -9.32
N GLY A 157 -24.66 -5.96 -9.94
CA GLY A 157 -25.20 -6.40 -11.23
C GLY A 157 -24.73 -5.56 -12.42
N TYR A 158 -23.71 -4.70 -12.21
CA TYR A 158 -23.13 -3.84 -13.24
C TYR A 158 -21.66 -4.20 -13.47
N SER A 159 -21.24 -4.23 -14.73
CA SER A 159 -19.85 -4.42 -15.15
C SER A 159 -19.36 -3.18 -15.88
N CYS A 160 -18.50 -2.42 -15.23
CA CYS A 160 -17.85 -1.24 -15.79
C CYS A 160 -16.36 -1.50 -15.94
N SER A 161 -15.76 -1.01 -17.05
CA SER A 161 -14.30 -0.95 -17.15
C SER A 161 -13.76 -0.01 -16.08
N THR A 162 -12.71 -0.43 -15.36
CA THR A 162 -12.06 0.38 -14.33
C THR A 162 -10.59 -0.01 -14.20
N ALA A 163 -9.78 0.90 -13.68
CA ALA A 163 -8.40 0.60 -13.32
C ALA A 163 -8.34 -0.27 -12.05
N VAL A 164 -7.42 -1.23 -12.02
CA VAL A 164 -7.17 -2.09 -10.86
C VAL A 164 -6.25 -1.37 -9.87
N ASN A 165 -6.81 -0.38 -9.19
CA ASN A 165 -6.16 0.40 -8.13
C ASN A 165 -7.20 0.89 -7.11
N TYR A 166 -6.78 1.62 -6.08
CA TYR A 166 -7.68 2.12 -5.04
C TYR A 166 -8.84 2.95 -5.61
N THR A 167 -8.55 3.95 -6.44
CA THR A 167 -9.55 4.86 -7.00
C THR A 167 -10.57 4.11 -7.86
N GLY A 168 -10.11 3.29 -8.80
CA GLY A 168 -10.99 2.54 -9.68
C GLY A 168 -11.81 1.47 -8.94
N THR A 169 -11.24 0.87 -7.90
CA THR A 169 -11.96 -0.09 -7.04
C THR A 169 -13.04 0.61 -6.22
N LYS A 170 -12.73 1.78 -5.66
CA LYS A 170 -13.66 2.63 -4.92
C LYS A 170 -14.85 3.03 -5.78
N GLU A 171 -14.62 3.48 -7.01
CA GLU A 171 -15.68 3.86 -7.95
C GLU A 171 -16.67 2.70 -8.21
N VAL A 172 -16.17 1.48 -8.43
CA VAL A 172 -17.04 0.31 -8.63
C VAL A 172 -17.80 -0.06 -7.35
N LEU A 173 -17.18 0.11 -6.17
CA LEU A 173 -17.82 -0.10 -4.88
C LEU A 173 -18.98 0.86 -4.62
N GLU A 174 -18.84 2.11 -5.06
CA GLU A 174 -19.86 3.15 -4.94
C GLU A 174 -21.08 2.87 -5.85
N MET A 175 -20.91 2.11 -6.93
CA MET A 175 -22.00 1.66 -7.80
C MET A 175 -22.93 0.62 -7.15
N ASN A 176 -22.53 0.03 -6.01
CA ASN A 176 -23.43 -0.78 -5.17
C ASN A 176 -24.46 0.15 -4.49
N LYS A 177 -25.44 0.62 -5.27
CA LYS A 177 -26.57 1.43 -4.79
C LYS A 177 -27.58 0.52 -4.08
N THR A 178 -28.04 0.97 -2.94
CA THR A 178 -29.10 0.34 -2.13
C THR A 178 -30.02 1.45 -1.64
N GLU A 179 -31.34 1.22 -1.66
CA GLU A 179 -32.32 2.27 -1.32
C GLU A 179 -32.39 2.53 0.19
N SER A 180 -32.06 1.55 1.03
CA SER A 180 -31.89 1.73 2.47
C SER A 180 -30.91 0.72 3.07
N CYS A 181 -29.79 1.20 3.63
CA CYS A 181 -28.95 0.40 4.54
C CYS A 181 -29.27 0.82 5.97
N ASN A 182 -30.43 0.42 6.48
CA ASN A 182 -30.89 0.88 7.80
C ASN A 182 -30.10 0.23 8.95
N ASP A 183 -29.32 -0.84 8.70
CA ASP A 183 -28.75 -1.65 9.79
C ASP A 183 -27.30 -2.14 9.54
N THR A 184 -26.51 -1.51 8.68
CA THR A 184 -25.08 -1.90 8.49
C THR A 184 -24.22 -1.67 9.74
N ALA A 185 -24.66 -0.77 10.63
CA ALA A 185 -24.07 -0.58 11.95
C ALA A 185 -24.09 -1.86 12.80
N LYS A 186 -25.05 -2.76 12.57
CA LYS A 186 -25.13 -4.07 13.24
C LYS A 186 -23.90 -4.94 13.02
N TYR A 187 -23.28 -4.84 11.84
CA TYR A 187 -22.12 -5.68 11.48
C TYR A 187 -20.79 -4.95 11.67
N ASN A 188 -20.73 -3.64 11.38
CA ASN A 188 -19.58 -2.76 11.59
C ASN A 188 -18.23 -3.36 11.11
N VAL A 189 -18.26 -4.14 10.02
CA VAL A 189 -17.10 -4.90 9.54
C VAL A 189 -16.09 -3.95 8.93
N SER A 190 -16.55 -2.96 8.17
CA SER A 190 -15.67 -1.95 7.57
C SER A 190 -14.84 -1.23 8.62
N ALA A 191 -15.47 -0.73 9.69
CA ALA A 191 -14.73 0.01 10.72
C ALA A 191 -13.78 -0.89 11.51
N ARG A 192 -14.18 -2.13 11.82
CA ARG A 192 -13.31 -3.11 12.50
C ARG A 192 -12.08 -3.45 11.67
N LEU A 193 -12.27 -3.77 10.38
CA LEU A 193 -11.17 -4.08 9.47
C LEU A 193 -10.27 -2.86 9.25
N SER A 194 -10.86 -1.67 9.09
CA SER A 194 -10.09 -0.43 8.89
C SER A 194 -9.28 -0.09 10.14
N SER A 195 -9.89 -0.16 11.32
CA SER A 195 -9.20 0.09 12.60
C SER A 195 -8.05 -0.90 12.82
N TYR A 196 -8.23 -2.17 12.46
CA TYR A 196 -7.15 -3.17 12.53
C TYR A 196 -6.05 -2.89 11.50
N ALA A 197 -6.42 -2.42 10.31
CA ALA A 197 -5.47 -2.05 9.26
C ALA A 197 -4.55 -0.90 9.69
N GLU A 198 -5.06 0.09 10.40
CA GLU A 198 -4.24 1.22 10.89
C GLU A 198 -3.09 0.78 11.80
N GLN A 199 -3.22 -0.36 12.47
CA GLN A 199 -2.16 -0.93 13.32
C GLN A 199 -0.99 -1.51 12.54
N LEU A 200 -1.08 -1.64 11.21
CA LEU A 200 -0.06 -2.26 10.36
C LEU A 200 1.29 -1.56 10.46
N ASP A 201 1.31 -0.24 10.56
CA ASP A 201 2.56 0.54 10.56
C ASP A 201 3.30 0.42 11.90
N GLU A 202 2.56 0.19 12.99
CA GLU A 202 3.08 0.03 14.34
C GLU A 202 3.36 -1.43 14.72
N ALA A 203 2.97 -2.37 13.84
CA ALA A 203 3.10 -3.80 14.10
C ALA A 203 4.58 -4.22 14.19
N LYS A 204 5.00 -4.59 15.40
CA LYS A 204 6.34 -5.15 15.66
C LYS A 204 6.52 -6.53 15.03
N ASN A 205 5.43 -7.29 14.90
CA ASN A 205 5.41 -8.61 14.29
C ASN A 205 4.33 -8.67 13.20
N LEU A 206 4.76 -8.71 11.94
CA LEU A 206 3.85 -8.75 10.79
C LEU A 206 3.13 -10.09 10.64
N THR A 207 3.72 -11.18 11.13
CA THR A 207 3.08 -12.50 11.12
C THR A 207 1.89 -12.51 12.07
N GLU A 208 2.08 -12.03 13.29
CA GLU A 208 0.99 -11.90 14.27
C GLU A 208 -0.10 -10.95 13.80
N TRP A 209 0.27 -9.79 13.22
CA TRP A 209 -0.70 -8.87 12.65
C TRP A 209 -1.51 -9.52 11.53
N LYS A 210 -0.85 -10.27 10.63
CA LYS A 210 -1.53 -11.01 9.56
C LYS A 210 -2.49 -12.04 10.12
N GLU A 211 -2.04 -12.86 11.07
CA GLU A 211 -2.88 -13.88 11.70
C GLU A 211 -4.09 -13.25 12.41
N GLY A 212 -3.90 -12.12 13.08
CA GLY A 212 -4.99 -11.38 13.73
C GLY A 212 -5.99 -10.80 12.73
N LEU A 213 -5.54 -10.21 11.62
CA LEU A 213 -6.41 -9.73 10.55
C LEU A 213 -7.25 -10.88 9.97
N VAL A 214 -6.60 -12.00 9.72
CA VAL A 214 -7.21 -13.22 9.19
C VAL A 214 -8.25 -13.79 10.16
N ASN A 215 -7.94 -13.83 11.45
CA ASN A 215 -8.86 -14.24 12.51
C ASN A 215 -10.06 -13.30 12.64
N LEU A 216 -9.83 -11.98 12.56
CA LEU A 216 -10.88 -10.97 12.58
C LEU A 216 -11.84 -11.18 11.40
N PHE A 217 -11.31 -11.42 10.20
CA PHE A 217 -12.13 -11.72 9.03
C PHE A 217 -12.97 -12.99 9.21
N ASP A 218 -12.36 -14.06 9.72
CA ASP A 218 -13.05 -15.32 9.96
C ASP A 218 -14.15 -15.20 11.03
N GLN A 219 -13.94 -14.37 12.06
CA GLN A 219 -14.96 -14.02 13.05
C GLN A 219 -16.13 -13.26 12.42
N GLN A 220 -15.86 -12.20 11.63
CA GLN A 220 -16.93 -11.44 10.97
C GLN A 220 -17.74 -12.33 10.01
N ARG A 221 -17.06 -13.18 9.23
CA ARG A 221 -17.71 -14.16 8.34
C ARG A 221 -18.61 -15.12 9.11
N ARG A 222 -18.17 -15.62 10.27
CA ARG A 222 -18.97 -16.54 11.11
C ARG A 222 -20.19 -15.83 11.69
N TYR A 223 -20.02 -14.63 12.22
CA TYR A 223 -21.10 -13.82 12.80
C TYR A 223 -22.22 -13.56 11.77
N ILE A 224 -21.84 -13.17 10.55
CA ILE A 224 -22.80 -12.93 9.45
C ILE A 224 -23.55 -14.21 9.04
N LYS A 225 -22.88 -15.37 9.08
CA LYS A 225 -23.52 -16.67 8.79
C LYS A 225 -24.50 -17.13 9.86
N THR A 226 -24.27 -16.80 11.13
CA THR A 226 -25.11 -17.26 12.25
C THR A 226 -26.39 -16.44 12.44
N ASP A 227 -26.43 -15.20 11.96
CA ASP A 227 -27.44 -14.21 12.40
C ASP A 227 -28.69 -14.09 11.50
N SER A 228 -28.84 -14.94 10.47
CA SER A 228 -30.08 -15.21 9.67
C SER A 228 -29.80 -15.76 8.27
N TYR A 229 -28.56 -15.68 7.79
CA TYR A 229 -28.21 -16.01 6.40
C TYR A 229 -27.82 -17.48 6.20
N LYS A 230 -28.81 -18.38 6.35
CA LYS A 230 -28.71 -19.78 5.89
C LYS A 230 -28.78 -19.84 4.36
N GLY A 231 -27.72 -19.41 3.69
CA GLY A 231 -27.65 -19.45 2.23
C GLY A 231 -26.26 -19.15 1.72
N SER A 232 -25.40 -20.17 1.74
CA SER A 232 -24.25 -20.54 0.86
C SER A 232 -23.58 -19.57 -0.16
N ARG A 233 -23.90 -18.28 -0.27
CA ARG A 233 -23.36 -17.38 -1.31
C ARG A 233 -22.06 -16.67 -0.91
N TRP A 234 -21.83 -16.50 0.39
CA TRP A 234 -20.63 -15.83 0.94
C TRP A 234 -19.52 -16.81 1.35
N ALA A 235 -19.67 -18.10 1.03
CA ALA A 235 -18.64 -19.10 1.28
C ALA A 235 -17.49 -18.91 0.29
N ILE A 236 -16.60 -17.96 0.61
CA ILE A 236 -15.21 -17.99 0.13
C ILE A 236 -14.68 -19.39 0.51
N ASN A 237 -14.56 -20.27 -0.49
CA ASN A 237 -14.10 -21.64 -0.33
C ASN A 237 -12.74 -21.63 0.40
N LYS A 238 -12.51 -22.60 1.31
CA LYS A 238 -11.21 -22.81 1.99
C LYS A 238 -10.02 -22.84 1.03
N LYS A 239 -10.20 -23.30 -0.22
CA LYS A 239 -9.19 -23.23 -1.29
C LYS A 239 -8.89 -21.81 -1.74
N THR A 240 -9.88 -20.92 -1.77
CA THR A 240 -9.70 -19.50 -2.06
C THR A 240 -8.97 -18.83 -0.92
N TYR A 241 -9.25 -19.16 0.35
CA TYR A 241 -8.46 -18.66 1.50
C TYR A 241 -6.96 -18.94 1.36
N LYS A 242 -6.57 -20.13 0.90
CA LYS A 242 -5.17 -20.45 0.57
C LYS A 242 -4.61 -19.61 -0.58
N LYS A 243 -5.43 -19.18 -1.55
CA LYS A 243 -5.00 -18.25 -2.63
C LYS A 243 -4.95 -16.79 -2.19
N TRP A 244 -5.87 -16.34 -1.33
CA TRP A 244 -5.91 -15.00 -0.77
C TRP A 244 -4.90 -14.79 0.37
N CYS A 245 -4.47 -15.86 1.05
CA CYS A 245 -3.38 -15.84 2.03
C CYS A 245 -2.00 -16.13 1.41
N ARG A 246 -1.95 -16.68 0.18
CA ARG A 246 -0.71 -16.74 -0.64
C ARG A 246 -0.20 -15.35 -1.03
N LEU A 247 -1.07 -14.34 -1.04
CA LEU A 247 -0.70 -12.92 -1.15
C LEU A 247 0.24 -12.44 -0.03
N PHE A 248 0.41 -13.22 1.03
CA PHE A 248 1.24 -12.90 2.18
C PHE A 248 2.17 -14.07 2.55
N GLU A 249 2.40 -15.04 1.65
CA GLU A 249 3.48 -16.02 1.84
C GLU A 249 4.83 -15.31 1.60
N ILE A 250 5.32 -14.67 2.66
CA ILE A 250 6.74 -14.66 3.05
C ILE A 250 6.83 -15.63 4.23
#